data_AF-A0A0A3XND3-F1
#
_entry.id   AF-A0A0A3XND3-F1
#
_cell.length_a   1.000
_cell.length_b   1.000
_cell.length_c   1.000
_cell.angle_alpha   90.00
_cell.angle_beta   90.00
_cell.angle_gamma   90.00
#
_symmetry.space_group_name_H-M   'P 1'
#
loop_
_entity.id
_entity.type
_entity.pdbx_description
1 polymer ?
#
loop_
_entity_poly.entity_id
_entity_poly.type
_entity_poly.pdbx_seq_one_letter_code
_entity_poly.pdbx_strand_id
1 'polypeptide(L)'
;MVTSYVSKAKLEHLALPQIRSFPGGENAISVEVEVEKDAGPSPGMNWRLLITASENADLDRIQYAARTTTSRLKRRYTLQLFR
;
A
#
# COMPACT_ATOMS: atom_id res chain seq x y z
N MET A 1 -3.41 6.14 -19.20
CA MET A 1 -3.30 4.84 -18.50
C MET A 1 -4.67 4.49 -17.95
N VAL A 2 -5.18 3.29 -18.19
CA VAL A 2 -6.43 2.82 -17.60
C VAL A 2 -6.07 2.12 -16.29
N THR A 3 -6.41 2.71 -15.16
CA THR A 3 -6.30 2.07 -13.85
C THR A 3 -7.57 1.28 -13.56
N SER A 4 -7.44 0.12 -12.92
CA SER A 4 -8.61 -0.66 -12.47
C SER A 4 -9.07 -0.16 -11.10
N TYR A 5 -10.38 -0.06 -10.93
CA TYR A 5 -10.96 0.26 -9.62
C TYR A 5 -10.78 -0.91 -8.64
N VAL A 6 -10.42 -0.61 -7.40
CA VAL A 6 -10.18 -1.63 -6.36
C VAL A 6 -10.73 -1.16 -5.01
N SER A 7 -11.31 -2.07 -4.23
CA SER A 7 -11.73 -1.78 -2.86
C SER A 7 -10.54 -1.70 -1.90
N LYS A 8 -10.73 -1.01 -0.77
CA LYS A 8 -9.73 -0.93 0.32
C LYS A 8 -9.22 -2.30 0.74
N ALA A 9 -10.13 -3.20 1.13
CA ALA A 9 -9.80 -4.55 1.58
C ALA A 9 -9.04 -5.35 0.52
N LYS A 10 -9.43 -5.23 -0.76
CA LYS A 10 -8.74 -5.94 -1.83
C LYS A 10 -7.33 -5.39 -2.04
N LEU A 11 -7.15 -4.09 -1.91
CA LEU A 11 -5.84 -3.45 -2.03
C LEU A 11 -4.89 -3.86 -0.89
N GLU A 12 -5.38 -3.93 0.35
CA GLU A 12 -4.64 -4.44 1.51
C GLU A 12 -4.20 -5.90 1.31
N HIS A 13 -5.12 -6.76 0.87
CA HIS A 13 -4.83 -8.15 0.54
C HIS A 13 -3.82 -8.32 -0.60
N LEU A 14 -3.77 -7.39 -1.55
CA LEU A 14 -2.78 -7.40 -2.63
C LEU A 14 -1.42 -6.86 -2.18
N ALA A 15 -1.40 -5.92 -1.24
CA ALA A 15 -0.20 -5.23 -0.81
C ALA A 15 0.69 -6.11 0.09
N LEU A 16 0.11 -6.79 1.07
CA LEU A 16 0.88 -7.56 2.06
C LEU A 16 1.78 -8.65 1.43
N PRO A 17 1.28 -9.53 0.53
CA PRO A 17 2.14 -10.53 -0.12
C PRO A 17 3.24 -9.91 -0.99
N GLN A 18 2.96 -8.77 -1.62
CA GLN A 18 3.96 -8.06 -2.42
C GLN A 18 5.07 -7.48 -1.54
N ILE A 19 4.74 -6.87 -0.41
CA ILE A 19 5.73 -6.35 0.56
C ILE A 19 6.59 -7.51 1.10
N ARG A 20 5.96 -8.62 1.50
CA ARG A 20 6.66 -9.81 2.01
C ARG A 20 7.57 -10.51 1.00
N SER A 21 7.43 -10.20 -0.29
CA SER A 21 8.31 -10.75 -1.33
C SER A 21 9.66 -10.04 -1.45
N PHE A 22 9.83 -8.89 -0.79
CA PHE A 22 11.11 -8.18 -0.75
C PHE A 22 12.01 -8.73 0.37
N PRO A 23 13.34 -8.75 0.18
CA PRO A 23 14.27 -9.05 1.27
C PRO A 23 14.11 -8.07 2.45
N GLY A 24 13.85 -8.59 3.65
CA GLY A 24 13.54 -7.82 4.86
C GLY A 24 12.05 -7.43 4.99
N GLY A 25 11.26 -7.61 3.94
CA GLY A 25 9.82 -7.32 3.92
C GLY A 25 8.95 -8.43 4.52
N GLU A 26 9.51 -9.64 4.68
CA GLU A 26 8.88 -10.80 5.33
C GLU A 26 8.37 -10.49 6.75
N ASN A 27 8.97 -9.49 7.40
CA ASN A 27 8.65 -9.02 8.75
C ASN A 27 7.43 -8.09 8.82
N ALA A 28 6.80 -7.74 7.70
CA ALA A 28 5.52 -7.01 7.70
C ALA A 28 4.39 -7.93 8.22
N ILE A 29 3.74 -7.56 9.31
CA ILE A 29 2.65 -8.31 9.97
C ILE A 29 1.31 -8.02 9.30
N SER A 30 0.98 -6.74 9.16
CA SER A 30 -0.27 -6.28 8.56
C SER A 30 -0.06 -5.04 7.69
N VAL A 31 -1.01 -4.81 6.79
CA VAL A 31 -1.06 -3.63 5.93
C VAL A 31 -2.47 -3.08 5.98
N GLU A 32 -2.58 -1.78 6.21
CA GLU A 32 -3.83 -1.04 6.15
C GLU A 32 -3.72 0.08 5.12
N VAL A 33 -4.82 0.38 4.45
CA VAL A 33 -4.92 1.50 3.51
C VAL A 33 -5.58 2.67 4.21
N GLU A 34 -4.86 3.77 4.30
CA GLU A 34 -5.37 5.04 4.81
C GLU A 34 -5.62 6.00 3.65
N VAL A 35 -6.81 6.61 3.62
CA VAL A 35 -7.16 7.64 2.64
C VAL A 35 -6.73 9.00 3.19
N GLU A 36 -5.88 9.69 2.45
CA GLU A 36 -5.46 11.05 2.76
C GLU A 36 -6.63 12.00 2.48
N LYS A 37 -7.22 12.54 3.56
CA LYS A 37 -8.38 13.46 3.49
C LYS A 37 -8.05 14.79 2.81
N ASP A 38 -6.77 15.20 2.87
CA ASP A 38 -6.28 16.49 2.36
C ASP A 38 -5.53 16.38 1.02
N ALA A 39 -5.44 15.18 0.44
CA ALA A 39 -4.76 15.02 -0.83
C ALA A 39 -5.60 15.69 -1.93
N GLY A 40 -4.94 16.53 -2.71
CA GLY A 40 -5.55 17.40 -3.72
C GLY A 40 -6.37 16.66 -4.80
N PRO A 41 -6.76 17.35 -5.88
CA PRO A 41 -7.82 16.91 -6.80
C PRO A 41 -7.44 15.73 -7.71
N SER A 42 -6.51 14.85 -7.33
CA SER A 42 -6.13 13.64 -8.06
C SER A 42 -6.89 12.41 -7.54
N PRO A 43 -8.12 12.14 -8.04
CA PRO A 43 -8.91 10.99 -7.62
C PRO A 43 -8.14 9.69 -7.89
N GLY A 44 -7.78 8.98 -6.82
CA GLY A 44 -7.18 7.65 -6.88
C GLY A 44 -5.75 7.51 -6.36
N MET A 45 -5.03 8.62 -6.12
CA MET A 45 -3.68 8.61 -5.54
C MET A 45 -3.63 9.03 -4.06
N ASN A 46 -4.78 9.41 -3.50
CA ASN A 46 -4.97 9.99 -2.18
C ASN A 46 -5.00 8.93 -1.08
N TRP A 47 -4.12 7.93 -1.15
CA TRP A 47 -4.03 6.88 -0.14
C TRP A 47 -2.59 6.46 0.09
N ARG A 48 -2.32 5.92 1.29
CA ARG A 48 -1.03 5.38 1.70
C ARG A 48 -1.20 4.04 2.40
N LEU A 49 -0.13 3.25 2.41
CA LEU A 49 -0.06 2.00 3.18
C LEU A 49 0.49 2.30 4.56
N LEU A 50 -0.27 1.94 5.59
CA LEU A 50 0.21 1.79 6.96
C LEU A 50 0.64 0.35 7.14
N ILE A 51 1.83 0.14 7.69
CA ILE A 51 2.43 -1.19 7.81
C ILE A 51 2.80 -1.41 9.26
N THR A 52 2.32 -2.52 9.82
CA THR A 52 2.76 -3.01 11.11
C THR A 52 3.89 -4.00 10.88
N ALA A 53 5.04 -3.77 11.49
CA ALA A 53 6.21 -4.62 11.40
C ALA A 53 6.42 -5.40 12.72
N SER A 54 7.18 -6.50 12.66
CA SER A 54 7.69 -7.15 13.87
C SER A 54 8.72 -6.26 14.58
N GLU A 55 8.88 -6.48 15.89
CA GLU A 55 9.71 -5.63 16.78
C GLU A 55 11.17 -5.51 16.32
N ASN A 56 11.73 -6.57 15.74
CA ASN A 56 13.12 -6.63 15.27
C ASN A 56 13.26 -6.42 13.76
N ALA A 57 12.24 -5.87 13.10
CA ALA A 57 12.28 -5.67 11.67
C ALA A 57 13.24 -4.54 11.26
N ASP A 58 13.95 -4.76 10.15
CA ASP A 58 14.68 -3.70 9.47
C ASP A 58 13.68 -2.72 8.82
N LEU A 59 13.44 -1.59 9.52
CA LEU A 59 12.46 -0.58 9.10
C LEU A 59 12.81 0.07 7.77
N ASP A 60 14.09 0.19 7.42
CA ASP A 60 14.52 0.77 6.15
C ASP A 60 14.15 -0.16 4.99
N ARG A 61 14.35 -1.47 5.17
CA ARG A 61 13.91 -2.48 4.19
C ARG A 61 12.41 -2.54 4.06
N ILE A 62 11.66 -2.47 5.18
CA ILE A 62 10.20 -2.42 5.14
C ILE A 62 9.73 -1.16 4.42
N GLN A 63 10.32 0.00 4.72
CA GLN A 63 9.97 1.25 4.06
C GLN A 63 10.25 1.19 2.56
N TYR A 64 11.37 0.59 2.15
CA TYR A 64 11.69 0.40 0.74
C TYR A 64 10.65 -0.52 0.05
N ALA A 65 10.33 -1.66 0.65
CA ALA A 65 9.32 -2.60 0.14
C ALA A 65 7.94 -1.93 0.03
N ALA A 66 7.58 -1.14 1.05
CA ALA A 66 6.34 -0.36 1.11
C ALA A 66 6.24 0.66 -0.02
N ARG A 67 7.27 1.51 -0.20
CA ARG A 67 7.31 2.54 -1.25
C ARG A 67 7.24 1.95 -2.64
N THR A 68 7.99 0.87 -2.88
CA THR A 68 8.02 0.18 -4.17
C THR A 68 6.66 -0.44 -4.48
N THR A 69 6.06 -1.14 -3.51
CA THR A 69 4.73 -1.75 -3.64
C THR A 69 3.65 -0.68 -3.84
N THR A 70 3.68 0.40 -3.06
CA THR A 70 2.72 1.50 -3.17
C THR A 70 2.78 2.15 -4.56
N SER A 71 3.98 2.44 -5.06
CA SER A 71 4.18 3.01 -6.39
C SER A 71 3.65 2.10 -7.49
N ARG A 72 3.89 0.79 -7.37
CA ARG A 72 3.36 -0.22 -8.32
C ARG A 72 1.84 -0.30 -8.28
N LEU A 73 1.25 -0.31 -7.09
CA LEU A 73 -0.21 -0.38 -6.91
C LEU A 73 -0.90 0.89 -7.42
N LYS A 74 -0.39 2.09 -7.12
CA LYS A 74 -0.94 3.36 -7.64
C LYS A 74 -0.90 3.47 -9.16
N ARG A 75 0.06 2.83 -9.84
CA ARG A 75 0.08 2.77 -11.31
C ARG A 75 -0.99 1.86 -11.91
N ARG A 76 -1.45 0.86 -11.15
CA ARG A 76 -2.38 -0.17 -11.64
C ARG A 76 -3.82 0.04 -11.17
N TYR A 77 -4.00 0.68 -10.01
CA TYR A 77 -5.27 0.74 -9.33
C TYR A 77 -5.66 2.16 -8.89
N THR A 78 -6.95 2.42 -8.98
CA THR A 78 -7.62 3.56 -8.37
C THR A 78 -8.48 3.05 -7.22
N LEU A 79 -8.28 3.58 -6.01
CA LEU A 79 -9.08 3.18 -4.85
C LEU A 79 -10.54 3.62 -5.05
N GLN A 80 -11.47 2.67 -4.90
CA GLN A 80 -12.90 2.95 -4.83
C GLN A 80 -13.21 3.54 -3.46
N LEU A 81 -13.45 4.84 -3.45
CA LEU A 81 -14.03 5.52 -2.30
C LEU A 81 -15.53 5.22 -2.32
N PHE A 82 -15.94 4.18 -1.59
CA PHE A 82 -17.37 4.01 -1.29
C PHE A 82 -17.77 5.15 -0.36
N ARG A 83 -18.67 6.00 -0.84
CA ARG A 83 -19.31 7.08 -0.09
C ARG A 83 -20.49 6.50 0.70
#